data_AF-A0A510KEX5-F1
#
_entry.id   AF-A0A510KEX5-F1
#
_cell.length_a   1.000
_cell.length_b   1.000
_cell.length_c   1.000
_cell.angle_alpha   90.00
_cell.angle_beta   90.00
_cell.angle_gamma   90.00
#
_symmetry.space_group_name_H-M   'P 1'
#
loop_
_entity.id
_entity.type
_entity.pdbx_description
1 polymer ?
#
loop_
_entity_poly.entity_id
_entity_poly.type
_entity_poly.pdbx_seq_one_letter_code
_entity_poly.pdbx_strand_id
1 'polypeptide(L)'
;MILIQTNKIKFWTIILVSFFIVFSFRILISILNKEYIQNIYYKISESYILDRYDERFEQVDLDILDINFTKNLGFTRCPNIIKIQQIKNYIVGYSLGEENITSFEEQKYKTKKFCKGYFYINSFYEKDSQFHLTKLEIEKKFGNIEYLKTNDFLNKYGYGSNNQENITNIIIYNFLLSIFWILLVFIFHYKFKNSKMGNHIRKFFEDRLKKAGIIK
;
A
#
# COMPACT_ATOMS: atom_id res chain seq x y z
N MET A 1 -3.22 46.48 21.51
CA MET A 1 -3.65 45.87 20.24
C MET A 1 -2.52 45.09 19.56
N ILE A 2 -1.31 45.66 19.43
CA ILE A 2 -0.12 45.02 18.82
C ILE A 2 0.31 43.70 19.51
N LEU A 3 0.22 43.62 20.85
CA LEU A 3 0.64 42.45 21.64
C LEU A 3 -0.22 41.18 21.43
N ILE A 4 -1.52 41.36 21.15
CA ILE A 4 -2.47 40.25 20.92
C ILE A 4 -2.26 39.67 19.51
N GLN A 5 -1.89 40.52 18.55
CA GLN A 5 -1.61 40.12 17.18
C GLN A 5 -0.32 39.29 17.10
N THR A 6 0.72 39.69 17.83
CA THR A 6 1.99 38.93 17.93
C THR A 6 1.82 37.56 18.57
N ASN A 7 0.99 37.43 19.61
CA ASN A 7 0.74 36.12 20.25
C ASN A 7 -0.06 35.15 19.35
N LYS A 8 -1.00 35.65 18.54
CA LYS A 8 -1.71 34.82 17.54
C LYS A 8 -0.78 34.34 16.43
N ILE A 9 0.10 35.20 15.94
CA ILE A 9 1.09 34.84 14.91
C ILE A 9 2.01 33.74 15.46
N LYS A 10 2.54 33.90 16.69
CA LYS A 10 3.37 32.88 17.35
C LYS A 10 2.67 31.52 17.49
N PHE A 11 1.39 31.50 17.86
CA PHE A 11 0.63 30.26 17.98
C PHE A 11 0.50 29.51 16.65
N TRP A 12 0.16 30.20 15.56
CA TRP A 12 0.08 29.59 14.23
C TRP A 12 1.45 29.13 13.71
N THR A 13 2.51 29.90 13.97
CA THR A 13 3.88 29.49 13.64
C THR A 13 4.28 28.21 14.38
N ILE A 14 3.96 28.08 15.67
CA ILE A 14 4.23 26.86 16.44
C ILE A 14 3.51 25.66 15.83
N ILE A 15 2.24 25.81 15.47
CA ILE A 15 1.45 24.75 14.82
C ILE A 15 2.09 24.31 13.50
N LEU A 16 2.44 25.27 12.63
CA LEU A 16 3.08 24.98 11.34
C LEU A 16 4.41 24.25 11.50
N VAL A 17 5.27 24.72 12.41
CA VAL A 17 6.56 24.08 12.70
C VAL A 17 6.38 22.66 13.25
N SER A 18 5.40 22.48 14.14
CA SER A 18 5.11 21.16 14.73
C SER A 18 4.65 20.16 13.67
N PHE A 19 3.76 20.58 12.76
CA PHE A 19 3.34 19.75 11.64
C PHE A 19 4.50 19.43 10.71
N PHE A 20 5.30 20.43 10.32
CA PHE A 20 6.48 20.21 9.48
C PHE A 20 7.38 19.12 10.05
N ILE A 21 7.74 19.22 11.34
CA ILE A 21 8.57 18.22 12.03
C ILE A 21 7.94 16.82 11.94
N VAL A 22 6.65 16.68 12.27
CA VAL A 22 5.95 15.38 12.25
C VAL A 22 5.96 14.75 10.86
N PHE A 23 5.69 15.53 9.80
CA PHE A 23 5.68 15.00 8.43
C PHE A 23 7.08 14.69 7.91
N SER A 24 8.09 15.49 8.27
CA SER A 24 9.49 15.16 7.95
C SER A 24 9.91 13.83 8.59
N PHE A 25 9.54 13.59 9.85
CA PHE A 25 9.81 12.30 10.49
C PHE A 25 9.06 11.14 9.82
N ARG A 26 7.81 11.33 9.39
CA ARG A 26 7.08 10.29 8.63
C ARG A 26 7.80 9.93 7.34
N ILE A 27 8.22 10.91 6.56
CA ILE A 27 8.95 10.67 5.31
C ILE A 27 10.25 9.92 5.59
N LEU A 28 11.01 10.33 6.62
CA LEU A 28 12.24 9.65 7.01
C LEU A 28 11.99 8.18 7.39
N ILE A 29 10.95 7.91 8.17
CA ILE A 29 10.57 6.55 8.57
C ILE A 29 10.21 5.71 7.35
N SER A 30 9.39 6.24 6.42
CA SER A 30 9.04 5.54 5.18
C SER A 30 10.27 5.20 4.34
N ILE A 31 11.25 6.09 4.27
CA ILE A 31 12.51 5.85 3.56
C ILE A 31 13.36 4.79 4.28
N LEU A 32 13.49 4.89 5.61
CA LEU A 32 14.24 3.91 6.42
C LEU A 32 13.64 2.50 6.32
N ASN A 33 12.31 2.41 6.31
CA ASN A 33 11.57 1.16 6.14
C ASN A 33 11.55 0.66 4.69
N LYS A 34 12.14 1.42 3.75
CA LYS A 34 12.17 1.10 2.32
C LYS A 34 10.77 0.94 1.69
N GLU A 35 9.77 1.66 2.19
CA GLU A 35 8.40 1.66 1.63
C GLU A 35 8.36 2.16 0.18
N TYR A 36 9.40 2.89 -0.25
CA TYR A 36 9.56 3.36 -1.62
C TYR A 36 9.95 2.24 -2.61
N ILE A 37 10.36 1.06 -2.13
CA ILE A 37 10.68 -0.06 -3.01
C ILE A 37 9.36 -0.71 -3.42
N GLN A 38 8.93 -0.42 -4.64
CA GLN A 38 7.73 -0.97 -5.25
C GLN A 38 8.12 -1.68 -6.53
N ASN A 39 8.73 -2.86 -6.37
CA ASN A 39 9.14 -3.65 -7.52
C ASN A 39 7.92 -4.13 -8.30
N ILE A 40 8.06 -4.11 -9.62
CA ILE A 40 6.96 -4.38 -10.55
C ILE A 40 6.95 -5.84 -10.98
N TYR A 41 8.12 -6.49 -11.15
CA TYR A 41 8.15 -7.88 -11.59
C TYR A 41 9.15 -8.74 -10.83
N TYR A 42 8.97 -10.06 -10.90
CA TYR A 42 9.93 -11.07 -10.46
C TYR A 42 9.95 -12.22 -11.47
N LYS A 43 11.11 -12.48 -12.07
CA LYS A 43 11.30 -13.61 -12.98
C LYS A 43 11.44 -14.91 -12.18
N ILE A 44 10.43 -15.77 -12.25
CA ILE A 44 10.47 -17.09 -11.60
C ILE A 44 11.35 -18.04 -12.40
N SER A 45 11.18 -18.02 -13.73
CA SER A 45 11.88 -18.85 -14.71
C SER A 45 11.77 -18.22 -16.11
N GLU A 46 12.15 -18.91 -17.18
CA GLU A 46 11.99 -18.40 -18.56
C GLU A 46 10.52 -18.33 -18.99
N SER A 47 9.69 -19.26 -18.53
CA SER A 47 8.27 -19.35 -18.89
C SER A 47 7.32 -18.65 -17.91
N TYR A 48 7.80 -18.17 -16.75
CA TYR A 48 6.94 -17.63 -15.70
C TYR A 48 7.49 -16.34 -15.08
N ILE A 49 6.65 -15.30 -15.05
CA ILE A 49 6.95 -14.01 -14.44
C ILE A 49 5.80 -13.60 -13.52
N LEU A 50 6.10 -13.16 -12.31
CA LEU A 50 5.14 -12.41 -11.50
C LEU A 50 5.24 -10.96 -11.89
N ASP A 51 4.12 -10.32 -12.18
CA ASP A 51 4.08 -8.93 -12.58
C ASP A 51 2.96 -8.19 -11.86
N ARG A 52 3.22 -6.95 -11.47
CA ARG A 52 2.25 -6.03 -10.88
C ARG A 52 1.62 -5.22 -12.00
N TYR A 53 0.40 -5.59 -12.36
CA TYR A 53 -0.30 -4.93 -13.45
C TYR A 53 -1.14 -3.75 -12.93
N ASP A 54 -0.89 -2.56 -13.47
CA ASP A 54 -1.53 -1.28 -13.13
C ASP A 54 -1.28 -0.82 -11.67
N GLU A 55 -0.49 0.23 -11.50
CA GLU A 55 -0.14 0.84 -10.20
C GLU A 55 -1.36 1.20 -9.34
N ARG A 56 -2.55 1.34 -9.95
CA ARG A 56 -3.78 1.69 -9.24
C ARG A 56 -4.43 0.53 -8.51
N PHE A 57 -4.14 -0.72 -8.87
CA PHE A 57 -4.86 -1.89 -8.36
C PHE A 57 -4.03 -2.81 -7.46
N GLU A 58 -2.73 -2.54 -7.29
CA GLU A 58 -1.80 -3.35 -6.48
C GLU A 58 -1.88 -4.86 -6.79
N GLN A 59 -2.46 -5.23 -7.91
CA GLN A 59 -2.76 -6.62 -8.25
C GLN A 59 -1.52 -7.25 -8.86
N VAL A 60 -1.14 -8.42 -8.34
CA VAL A 60 -0.05 -9.22 -8.90
C VAL A 60 -0.63 -10.38 -9.66
N ASP A 61 -0.23 -10.49 -10.91
CA ASP A 61 -0.59 -11.56 -11.80
C ASP A 61 0.64 -12.43 -12.08
N LEU A 62 0.41 -13.67 -12.49
CA LEU A 62 1.44 -14.58 -12.97
C LEU A 62 1.30 -14.70 -14.49
N ASP A 63 2.24 -14.13 -15.22
CA ASP A 63 2.34 -14.25 -16.67
C ASP A 63 3.04 -15.56 -17.06
N ILE A 64 2.48 -16.20 -18.08
CA ILE A 64 2.92 -17.46 -18.67
C ILE A 64 3.44 -17.13 -20.06
N LEU A 65 4.73 -17.31 -20.30
CA LEU A 65 5.42 -16.89 -21.53
C LEU A 65 5.61 -18.01 -22.55
N ASP A 66 5.35 -19.27 -22.17
CA ASP A 66 5.40 -20.39 -23.12
C ASP A 66 4.26 -20.26 -24.16
N ILE A 67 4.63 -19.91 -25.39
CA ILE A 67 3.70 -19.67 -26.51
C ILE A 67 2.88 -20.92 -26.85
N ASN A 68 3.49 -22.11 -26.82
CA ASN A 68 2.79 -23.34 -27.16
C ASN A 68 1.79 -23.71 -26.08
N PHE A 69 2.19 -23.56 -24.82
CA PHE A 69 1.33 -23.82 -23.67
C PHE A 69 0.15 -22.85 -23.60
N THR A 70 0.41 -21.55 -23.75
CA THR A 70 -0.64 -20.51 -23.71
C THR A 70 -1.60 -20.58 -24.90
N LYS A 71 -1.12 -20.94 -26.09
CA LYS A 71 -1.98 -21.17 -27.26
C LYS A 71 -2.98 -22.31 -27.02
N ASN A 72 -2.55 -23.36 -26.32
CA ASN A 72 -3.42 -24.48 -25.95
C ASN A 72 -4.41 -24.11 -24.83
N LEU A 73 -3.97 -23.30 -23.85
CA LEU A 73 -4.81 -22.85 -22.74
C LEU A 73 -5.85 -21.79 -23.17
N GLY A 74 -5.53 -20.96 -24.17
CA GLY A 74 -6.37 -19.86 -24.62
C GLY A 74 -6.28 -18.60 -23.76
N PHE A 75 -5.29 -18.52 -22.87
CA PHE A 75 -4.96 -17.36 -22.04
C PHE A 75 -3.46 -17.38 -21.68
N THR A 76 -2.91 -16.23 -21.29
CA THR A 76 -1.46 -16.05 -21.02
C THR A 76 -1.16 -15.69 -19.56
N ARG A 77 -2.18 -15.59 -18.72
CA ARG A 77 -2.05 -15.01 -17.39
C ARG A 77 -2.93 -15.71 -16.36
N CYS A 78 -2.37 -15.94 -15.18
CA CYS A 78 -3.12 -16.27 -13.99
C CYS A 78 -3.27 -15.03 -13.10
N PRO A 79 -4.49 -14.48 -12.94
CA PRO A 79 -4.70 -13.23 -12.23
C PRO A 79 -4.66 -13.41 -10.71
N ASN A 80 -4.52 -12.31 -9.99
CA ASN A 80 -4.86 -12.22 -8.56
C ASN A 80 -4.11 -13.26 -7.70
N ILE A 81 -2.78 -13.25 -7.80
CA ILE A 81 -1.89 -13.99 -6.90
C ILE A 81 -1.88 -13.24 -5.57
N ILE A 82 -2.53 -13.77 -4.54
CA ILE A 82 -2.71 -13.06 -3.26
C ILE A 82 -1.65 -13.38 -2.21
N LYS A 83 -1.04 -14.56 -2.32
CA LYS A 83 0.01 -14.99 -1.38
C LYS A 83 1.01 -15.91 -2.06
N ILE A 84 2.25 -15.83 -1.63
CA ILE A 84 3.36 -16.51 -2.27
C ILE A 84 4.53 -16.74 -1.30
N GLN A 85 5.33 -17.76 -1.58
CA GLN A 85 6.54 -18.07 -0.84
C GLN A 85 7.56 -18.77 -1.73
N GLN A 86 8.85 -18.48 -1.50
CA GLN A 86 9.95 -19.25 -2.08
C GLN A 86 10.39 -20.35 -1.11
N ILE A 87 10.47 -21.58 -1.60
CA ILE A 87 10.95 -22.75 -0.86
C ILE A 87 12.02 -23.44 -1.70
N LYS A 88 13.29 -23.23 -1.32
CA LYS A 88 14.45 -23.68 -2.11
C LYS A 88 14.32 -23.15 -3.56
N ASN A 89 14.08 -24.05 -4.50
CA ASN A 89 14.00 -23.80 -5.93
C ASN A 89 12.55 -23.66 -6.42
N TYR A 90 11.58 -23.64 -5.52
CA TYR A 90 10.17 -23.54 -5.84
C TYR A 90 9.62 -22.18 -5.46
N ILE A 91 8.76 -21.66 -6.32
CA ILE A 91 7.78 -20.66 -5.97
C ILE A 91 6.46 -21.38 -5.71
N VAL A 92 5.87 -21.16 -4.54
CA VAL A 92 4.58 -21.72 -4.15
C VAL A 92 3.64 -20.57 -3.89
N GLY A 93 2.45 -20.58 -4.49
CA GLY A 93 1.51 -19.48 -4.37
C GLY A 93 0.06 -19.92 -4.42
N TYR A 94 -0.82 -18.94 -4.33
CA TYR A 94 -2.25 -19.14 -4.46
C TYR A 94 -2.88 -18.00 -5.28
N SER A 95 -3.68 -18.40 -6.27
CA SER A 95 -4.43 -17.50 -7.14
C SER A 95 -5.93 -17.61 -6.85
N LEU A 96 -6.63 -16.47 -6.86
CA LEU A 96 -8.09 -16.46 -6.83
C LEU A 96 -8.71 -16.87 -8.19
N GLY A 97 -7.94 -16.75 -9.28
CA GLY A 97 -8.40 -17.03 -10.64
C GLY A 97 -9.53 -16.11 -11.11
N GLU A 98 -9.66 -14.92 -10.51
CA GLU A 98 -10.67 -13.93 -10.85
C GLU A 98 -10.01 -12.80 -11.64
N GLU A 99 -10.54 -12.47 -12.81
CA GLU A 99 -10.08 -11.33 -13.62
C GLU A 99 -11.01 -10.14 -13.42
N ASN A 100 -10.43 -8.97 -13.13
CA ASN A 100 -11.23 -7.77 -12.85
C ASN A 100 -11.78 -7.11 -14.12
N ILE A 101 -11.19 -7.27 -15.34
CA ILE A 101 -11.58 -6.46 -16.52
C ILE A 101 -11.41 -7.18 -17.89
N THR A 102 -12.33 -6.91 -18.83
CA THR A 102 -12.28 -7.04 -20.32
C THR A 102 -12.16 -8.38 -21.08
N SER A 103 -11.89 -9.52 -20.46
CA SER A 103 -11.80 -10.79 -21.20
C SER A 103 -13.18 -11.40 -21.55
N PHE A 104 -13.24 -12.16 -22.66
CA PHE A 104 -14.43 -12.93 -23.05
C PHE A 104 -14.79 -13.95 -21.95
N GLU A 105 -16.09 -14.20 -21.72
CA GLU A 105 -16.56 -15.09 -20.65
C GLU A 105 -15.94 -16.50 -20.69
N GLU A 106 -15.71 -17.04 -21.90
CA GLU A 106 -15.07 -18.34 -22.08
C GLU A 106 -13.62 -18.36 -21.59
N GLN A 107 -12.86 -17.28 -21.85
CA GLN A 107 -11.49 -17.13 -21.36
C GLN A 107 -11.49 -17.01 -19.83
N LYS A 108 -12.38 -16.17 -19.26
CA LYS A 108 -12.53 -16.05 -17.80
C LYS A 108 -12.79 -17.40 -17.14
N TYR A 109 -13.66 -18.21 -17.73
CA TYR A 109 -13.97 -19.54 -17.21
C TYR A 109 -12.75 -20.47 -17.26
N LYS A 110 -12.02 -20.50 -18.39
CA LYS A 110 -10.80 -21.31 -18.54
C LYS A 110 -9.71 -20.87 -17.55
N THR A 111 -9.44 -19.58 -17.46
CA THR A 111 -8.49 -18.99 -16.51
C THR A 111 -8.87 -19.34 -15.08
N LYS A 112 -10.14 -19.13 -14.69
CA LYS A 112 -10.61 -19.47 -13.34
C LYS A 112 -10.48 -20.95 -13.05
N LYS A 113 -10.83 -21.82 -14.00
CA LYS A 113 -10.74 -23.28 -13.83
C LYS A 113 -9.29 -23.75 -13.67
N PHE A 114 -8.35 -23.15 -14.40
CA PHE A 114 -6.94 -23.55 -14.36
C PHE A 114 -6.16 -22.89 -13.22
N CYS A 115 -6.28 -21.58 -13.05
CA CYS A 115 -5.44 -20.80 -12.14
C CYS A 115 -5.93 -20.85 -10.70
N LYS A 116 -7.25 -20.92 -10.47
CA LYS A 116 -7.79 -20.85 -9.10
C LYS A 116 -7.28 -22.01 -8.26
N GLY A 117 -6.74 -21.68 -7.09
CA GLY A 117 -6.18 -22.65 -6.16
C GLY A 117 -4.71 -22.38 -5.89
N TYR A 118 -4.06 -23.35 -5.26
CA TYR A 118 -2.62 -23.30 -5.06
C TYR A 118 -1.87 -23.73 -6.32
N PHE A 119 -0.64 -23.27 -6.42
CA PHE A 119 0.28 -23.70 -7.47
C PHE A 119 1.70 -23.77 -6.92
N TYR A 120 2.55 -24.51 -7.63
CA TYR A 120 3.99 -24.40 -7.46
C TYR A 120 4.69 -24.40 -8.82
N ILE A 121 5.84 -23.72 -8.89
CA ILE A 121 6.70 -23.65 -10.07
C ILE A 121 8.13 -23.88 -9.62
N ASN A 122 8.81 -24.87 -10.20
CA ASN A 122 10.25 -25.04 -10.02
C ASN A 122 11.01 -24.07 -10.95
N SER A 123 11.81 -23.18 -10.37
CA SER A 123 12.57 -22.17 -11.11
C SER A 123 13.63 -22.73 -12.07
N PHE A 124 14.13 -23.96 -11.84
CA PHE A 124 15.15 -24.59 -12.68
C PHE A 124 14.59 -25.68 -13.61
N TYR A 125 13.44 -26.26 -13.27
CA TYR A 125 12.82 -27.34 -14.04
C TYR A 125 11.32 -27.10 -14.18
N GLU A 126 10.96 -26.20 -15.10
CA GLU A 126 9.59 -25.70 -15.29
C GLU A 126 8.54 -26.77 -15.58
N LYS A 127 8.97 -27.93 -16.10
CA LYS A 127 8.11 -29.11 -16.29
C LYS A 127 7.58 -29.67 -14.97
N ASP A 128 8.27 -29.46 -13.84
CA ASP A 128 7.72 -29.66 -12.50
C ASP A 128 7.05 -28.37 -12.02
N SER A 129 5.96 -28.01 -12.69
CA SER A 129 5.01 -26.99 -12.28
C SER A 129 3.62 -27.61 -12.22
N GLN A 130 2.81 -27.20 -11.24
CA GLN A 130 1.44 -27.65 -11.11
C GLN A 130 0.55 -26.52 -10.61
N PHE A 131 -0.67 -26.47 -11.13
CA PHE A 131 -1.70 -25.49 -10.85
C PHE A 131 -2.97 -26.18 -10.36
N HIS A 132 -3.95 -25.39 -9.91
CA HIS A 132 -5.23 -25.90 -9.41
C HIS A 132 -5.12 -26.88 -8.23
N LEU A 133 -4.10 -26.72 -7.38
CA LEU A 133 -3.87 -27.58 -6.24
C LEU A 133 -4.72 -27.17 -5.04
N THR A 134 -5.04 -28.15 -4.20
CA THR A 134 -5.60 -27.94 -2.88
C THR A 134 -4.51 -27.62 -1.85
N LYS A 135 -4.91 -27.07 -0.71
CA LYS A 135 -4.00 -26.81 0.41
C LYS A 135 -3.32 -28.10 0.88
N LEU A 136 -4.07 -29.20 0.94
CA LEU A 136 -3.57 -30.51 1.38
C LEU A 136 -2.49 -31.06 0.46
N GLU A 137 -2.62 -30.88 -0.86
CA GLU A 137 -1.60 -31.33 -1.83
C GLU A 137 -0.29 -30.56 -1.67
N ILE A 138 -0.38 -29.24 -1.46
CA ILE A 138 0.78 -28.41 -1.15
C ILE A 138 1.42 -28.80 0.18
N GLU A 139 0.61 -28.99 1.23
CA GLU A 139 1.11 -29.38 2.55
C GLU A 139 1.77 -30.77 2.54
N LYS A 140 1.28 -31.70 1.71
CA LYS A 140 1.94 -33.00 1.51
C LYS A 140 3.32 -32.88 0.86
N LYS A 141 3.52 -31.95 -0.07
CA LYS A 141 4.79 -31.79 -0.80
C LYS A 141 5.80 -30.91 -0.05
N PHE A 142 5.33 -29.84 0.58
CA PHE A 142 6.19 -28.79 1.14
C PHE A 142 6.05 -28.60 2.65
N GLY A 143 5.11 -29.30 3.30
CA GLY A 143 4.78 -29.09 4.71
C GLY A 143 3.93 -27.85 4.92
N ASN A 144 3.85 -27.38 6.17
CA ASN A 144 3.18 -26.13 6.48
C ASN A 144 4.05 -24.95 6.02
N ILE A 145 3.46 -24.06 5.22
CA ILE A 145 4.15 -22.93 4.60
C ILE A 145 3.59 -21.64 5.17
N GLU A 146 4.47 -20.80 5.71
CA GLU A 146 4.13 -19.42 6.02
C GLU A 146 4.26 -18.58 4.75
N TYR A 147 3.15 -18.01 4.30
CA TYR A 147 3.10 -17.25 3.06
C TYR A 147 3.24 -15.76 3.33
N LEU A 148 3.92 -15.06 2.42
CA LEU A 148 3.90 -13.61 2.35
C LEU A 148 2.73 -13.15 1.47
N LYS A 149 2.28 -11.91 1.68
CA LYS A 149 1.48 -11.22 0.66
C LYS A 149 2.33 -11.04 -0.59
N THR A 150 1.73 -11.18 -1.77
CA THR A 150 2.50 -11.14 -3.02
C THR A 150 3.19 -9.80 -3.26
N ASN A 151 2.59 -8.68 -2.87
CA ASN A 151 3.23 -7.37 -2.95
C ASN A 151 4.47 -7.25 -2.06
N ASP A 152 4.40 -7.77 -0.83
CA ASP A 152 5.55 -7.78 0.08
C ASP A 152 6.68 -8.66 -0.48
N PHE A 153 6.32 -9.80 -1.08
CA PHE A 153 7.28 -10.66 -1.78
C PHE A 153 7.96 -9.94 -2.94
N LEU A 154 7.21 -9.27 -3.83
CA LEU A 154 7.77 -8.51 -4.93
C LEU A 154 8.66 -7.37 -4.44
N ASN A 155 8.22 -6.59 -3.45
CA ASN A 155 9.02 -5.50 -2.90
C ASN A 155 10.34 -6.01 -2.30
N LYS A 156 10.36 -7.24 -1.77
CA LYS A 156 11.56 -7.85 -1.19
C LYS A 156 12.51 -8.49 -2.20
N TYR A 157 11.98 -9.16 -3.23
CA TYR A 157 12.79 -10.01 -4.13
C TYR A 157 12.71 -9.62 -5.61
N GLY A 158 11.74 -8.81 -5.99
CA GLY A 158 11.50 -8.35 -7.37
C GLY A 158 12.45 -7.26 -7.85
N TYR A 159 12.17 -6.76 -9.04
CA TYR A 159 12.93 -5.74 -9.74
C TYR A 159 12.03 -4.70 -10.41
N GLY A 160 12.64 -3.65 -10.95
CA GLY A 160 11.97 -2.64 -11.78
C GLY A 160 11.31 -1.48 -11.02
N SER A 161 11.53 -1.36 -9.70
CA SER A 161 11.00 -0.23 -8.92
C SER A 161 11.52 1.12 -9.41
N ASN A 162 10.62 2.08 -9.68
CA ASN A 162 10.97 3.49 -9.89
C ASN A 162 11.12 4.20 -8.54
N ASN A 163 12.24 3.97 -7.87
CA ASN A 163 12.47 4.50 -6.51
C ASN A 163 12.32 6.02 -6.42
N GLN A 164 12.72 6.77 -7.44
CA GLN A 164 12.62 8.23 -7.43
C GLN A 164 11.16 8.69 -7.45
N GLU A 165 10.35 8.10 -8.33
CA GLU A 165 8.91 8.37 -8.39
C GLU A 165 8.21 7.95 -7.09
N ASN A 166 8.54 6.77 -6.56
CA ASN A 166 7.95 6.29 -5.31
C ASN A 166 8.29 7.17 -4.11
N ILE A 167 9.55 7.61 -3.99
CA ILE A 167 9.95 8.60 -2.97
C ILE A 167 9.18 9.92 -3.17
N THR A 168 9.03 10.37 -4.42
CA THR A 168 8.28 11.59 -4.74
C THR A 168 6.81 11.44 -4.35
N ASN A 169 6.19 10.29 -4.62
CA ASN A 169 4.82 9.97 -4.23
C ASN A 169 4.65 9.94 -2.71
N ILE A 170 5.60 9.36 -1.97
CA ILE A 170 5.62 9.40 -0.50
C ILE A 170 5.66 10.86 0.01
N ILE A 171 6.51 11.70 -0.59
CA ILE A 171 6.62 13.12 -0.22
C ILE A 171 5.30 13.86 -0.52
N ILE A 172 4.76 13.71 -1.74
CA ILE A 172 3.51 14.36 -2.17
C ILE A 172 2.35 13.93 -1.29
N TYR A 173 2.20 12.62 -1.02
CA TYR A 173 1.14 12.10 -0.16
C TYR A 173 1.21 12.68 1.25
N ASN A 174 2.40 12.68 1.87
CA ASN A 174 2.59 13.27 3.19
C ASN A 174 2.35 14.79 3.18
N PHE A 175 2.71 15.48 2.10
CA PHE A 175 2.44 16.90 1.93
C PHE A 175 0.93 17.19 1.82
N LEU A 176 0.18 16.45 1.01
CA LEU A 176 -1.27 16.59 0.90
C LEU A 176 -1.97 16.28 2.23
N LEU A 177 -1.53 15.23 2.92
CA LEU A 177 -2.01 14.89 4.25
C LEU A 177 -1.74 16.03 5.25
N SER A 178 -0.58 16.69 5.16
CA SER A 178 -0.26 17.85 6.00
C SER A 178 -1.20 19.01 5.80
N ILE A 179 -1.53 19.35 4.55
CA ILE A 179 -2.48 20.40 4.21
C ILE A 179 -3.85 20.06 4.78
N PHE A 180 -4.30 18.81 4.61
CA PHE A 180 -5.58 18.34 5.14
C PHE A 180 -5.67 18.52 6.67
N TRP A 181 -4.64 18.14 7.42
CA TRP A 181 -4.62 18.31 8.88
C TRP A 181 -4.59 19.78 9.31
N ILE A 182 -3.83 20.64 8.61
CA ILE A 182 -3.81 22.08 8.87
C ILE A 182 -5.21 22.68 8.66
N LEU A 183 -5.91 22.29 7.59
CA LEU A 183 -7.28 22.71 7.31
C LEU A 183 -8.25 22.25 8.42
N LEU A 184 -8.12 21.00 8.90
CA LEU A 184 -8.95 20.50 10.01
C LEU A 184 -8.73 21.30 11.29
N VAL A 185 -7.48 21.59 11.66
CA VAL A 185 -7.15 22.42 12.83
C VAL A 185 -7.74 23.82 12.67
N PHE A 186 -7.66 24.39 11.47
CA PHE A 186 -8.24 25.70 11.18
C PHE A 186 -9.77 25.71 11.32
N ILE A 187 -10.45 24.74 10.71
CA ILE A 187 -11.92 24.60 10.81
C ILE A 187 -12.33 24.40 12.26
N PHE A 188 -11.63 23.55 13.01
CA PHE A 188 -11.90 23.30 14.42
C PHE A 188 -11.71 24.58 15.24
N HIS A 189 -10.60 25.30 15.05
CA HIS A 189 -10.36 26.58 15.73
C HIS A 189 -11.47 27.61 15.43
N TYR A 190 -11.88 27.73 14.17
CA TYR A 190 -12.93 28.66 13.75
C TYR A 190 -14.31 28.28 14.33
N LYS A 191 -14.71 27.01 14.21
CA LYS A 191 -15.98 26.51 14.78
C LYS A 191 -15.98 26.62 16.31
N PHE A 192 -14.89 26.28 16.98
CA PHE A 192 -14.76 26.39 18.42
C PHE A 192 -14.90 27.84 18.87
N LYS A 193 -14.18 28.78 18.23
CA LYS A 193 -14.27 30.22 18.52
C LYS A 193 -15.69 30.78 18.37
N ASN A 194 -16.45 30.30 17.40
CA ASN A 194 -17.82 30.75 17.14
C ASN A 194 -18.89 29.93 17.88
N SER A 195 -18.51 28.92 18.65
CA SER A 195 -19.44 28.07 19.40
C SER A 195 -19.86 28.69 20.73
N LYS A 196 -21.08 28.35 21.19
CA LYS A 196 -21.60 28.73 22.51
C LYS A 196 -20.68 28.26 23.64
N MET A 197 -20.10 27.06 23.49
CA MET A 197 -19.14 26.47 24.45
C MET A 197 -17.80 27.20 24.45
N GLY A 198 -17.25 27.54 23.28
CA GLY A 198 -16.03 28.34 23.18
C GLY A 198 -16.16 29.73 23.80
N ASN A 199 -17.31 30.39 23.60
CA ASN A 199 -17.62 31.66 24.27
C ASN A 199 -17.76 31.52 25.79
N HIS A 200 -18.36 30.42 26.26
CA HIS A 200 -18.52 30.16 27.69
C HIS A 200 -17.18 29.89 28.38
N ILE A 201 -16.30 29.11 27.74
CA ILE A 201 -14.93 28.85 28.22
C ILE A 201 -14.12 30.14 28.21
N ARG A 202 -14.24 30.96 27.16
CA ARG A 202 -13.54 32.24 27.08
C ARG A 202 -13.95 33.18 28.23
N LYS A 203 -15.25 33.32 28.49
CA LYS A 203 -15.76 34.10 29.64
C LYS A 203 -15.26 33.53 30.97
N PHE A 204 -15.26 32.21 31.15
CA PHE A 204 -14.75 31.58 32.37
C PHE A 204 -13.28 31.94 32.66
N PHE A 205 -12.42 31.92 31.64
CA PHE A 205 -11.01 32.32 31.80
C PHE A 205 -10.85 33.83 31.96
N GLU A 206 -11.60 34.66 31.23
CA GLU A 206 -11.59 36.12 31.39
C GLU A 206 -11.97 36.53 32.83
N ASP A 207 -13.00 35.92 33.42
CA ASP A 207 -13.43 36.18 34.80
C ASP A 207 -12.37 35.77 35.83
N ARG A 208 -11.71 34.63 35.62
CA ARG A 208 -10.60 34.16 36.48
C ARG A 208 -9.40 35.11 36.41
N LEU A 209 -9.04 35.58 35.22
CA LEU A 209 -7.90 36.48 35.02
C LEU A 209 -8.18 37.89 35.55
N LYS A 210 -9.42 38.37 35.46
CA LYS A 210 -9.85 39.62 36.12
C LYS A 210 -9.79 39.51 37.64
N LYS A 211 -10.29 38.41 38.22
CA LYS A 211 -10.17 38.16 39.67
C LYS A 211 -8.72 38.09 40.15
N ALA A 212 -7.81 37.62 39.32
CA ALA A 212 -6.38 37.59 39.60
C ALA A 212 -5.67 38.95 39.38
N GLY A 213 -6.38 40.00 38.93
CA GLY A 213 -5.80 41.33 38.68
C GLY A 213 -4.88 41.40 37.45
N ILE A 214 -4.84 40.35 36.64
CA ILE A 214 -3.93 40.22 35.48
C ILE A 214 -4.46 41.05 34.30
N ILE A 215 -5.78 41.22 34.20
CA ILE A 215 -6.46 41.97 33.14
C ILE A 215 -7.52 42.86 33.82
N LYS A 216 -7.64 44.12 33.39
CA LYS A 216 -8.70 45.04 33.86
C LYS A 216 -10.05 44.73 33.21
#